data_AF-A0A9W7YKR3-F1
#
_entry.id   AF-A0A9W7YKR3-F1
#
_cell.length_a   1.000
_cell.length_b   1.000
_cell.length_c   1.000
_cell.angle_alpha   90.00
_cell.angle_beta   90.00
_cell.angle_gamma   90.00
#
_symmetry.space_group_name_H-M   'P 1'
#
loop_
_entity.id
_entity.type
_entity.pdbx_description
1 polymer ?
#
loop_
_entity_poly.entity_id
_entity_poly.type
_entity_poly.pdbx_seq_one_letter_code
_entity_poly.pdbx_strand_id
1 'polypeptide(L)'
;RISQFLVQMALTDAEAEANMDAGDAEWEAREQLSDMGLARVYAVKILAHWLAGMERSSVTREIVQMVMGTLRQLVRGSGFGRSAVTQHCVLVAASSMLKIAGRGHLERAVGVADGQSLALVVQDATFEVRSSFLLDKLVPALASRRVHARFIPLVFLAAHEVEPGVLDHVRHAVEQRLSQFRPTPGSPSLVESSLPRLLHILAHHPDWDDAEPLRTLELFAHYVDFYISCVCSAQNVSLLFCLAAKVKSARSKVQGGQHTQRLYVLSELAQFLLREKSKAANWPVNVYPGELQLPDDLFEMVDGTDQMRESYLDPEFVALRSKTSGSGAKRTRTKPKRVAKPSKKSRGKQPQVDSDSDAMDEVSDN
;
A
#
# COMPACT_ATOMS: atom_id res chain seq x y z
N ARG A 1 -16.94 -22.15 -30.50
CA ARG A 1 -16.05 -22.54 -31.62
C ARG A 1 -14.73 -21.75 -31.58
N ILE A 2 -14.68 -20.42 -31.71
CA ILE A 2 -13.41 -19.66 -31.56
C ILE A 2 -13.04 -19.41 -30.09
N SER A 3 -13.96 -18.93 -29.25
CA SER A 3 -13.68 -18.65 -27.82
C SER A 3 -13.18 -19.89 -27.07
N GLN A 4 -13.79 -21.05 -27.30
CA GLN A 4 -13.35 -22.34 -26.75
C GLN A 4 -11.95 -22.73 -27.20
N PHE A 5 -11.62 -22.53 -28.48
CA PHE A 5 -10.27 -22.77 -28.99
C PHE A 5 -9.25 -21.85 -28.32
N LEU A 6 -9.57 -20.55 -28.17
CA LEU A 6 -8.69 -19.63 -27.47
C LEU A 6 -8.52 -19.99 -25.99
N VAL A 7 -9.56 -20.50 -25.32
CA VAL A 7 -9.46 -20.97 -23.92
C VAL A 7 -8.53 -22.18 -23.85
N GLN A 8 -8.71 -23.15 -24.74
CA GLN A 8 -7.83 -24.30 -24.82
C GLN A 8 -6.39 -23.85 -25.08
N MET A 9 -6.16 -22.97 -26.04
CA MET A 9 -4.83 -22.44 -26.35
C MET A 9 -4.20 -21.68 -25.17
N ALA A 10 -4.97 -20.86 -24.46
CA ALA A 10 -4.52 -20.14 -23.27
C ALA A 10 -4.08 -21.09 -22.13
N LEU A 11 -4.80 -22.20 -21.96
CA LEU A 11 -4.60 -23.16 -20.88
C LEU A 11 -3.71 -24.36 -21.28
N THR A 12 -3.21 -24.41 -22.52
CA THR A 12 -2.31 -25.48 -22.95
C THR A 12 -0.91 -25.18 -22.43
N ASP A 13 -0.34 -26.06 -21.61
CA ASP A 13 1.03 -25.92 -21.08
C ASP A 13 2.04 -26.77 -21.86
N ALA A 14 1.99 -26.69 -23.20
CA ALA A 14 2.81 -27.54 -24.08
C ALA A 14 4.32 -27.34 -23.92
N GLU A 15 4.76 -26.17 -23.45
CA GLU A 15 6.19 -25.88 -23.25
C GLU A 15 6.73 -26.35 -21.90
N ALA A 16 5.87 -26.65 -20.92
CA ALA A 16 6.29 -27.32 -19.68
C ALA A 16 6.72 -28.78 -19.94
N GLU A 17 6.19 -29.41 -20.99
CA GLU A 17 6.59 -30.75 -21.42
C GLU A 17 7.88 -30.76 -22.26
N ALA A 18 8.21 -29.64 -22.94
CA ALA A 18 9.37 -29.54 -23.83
C ALA A 18 10.64 -28.98 -23.15
N ASN A 19 10.50 -28.16 -22.10
CA ASN A 19 11.62 -27.48 -21.43
C ASN A 19 12.22 -28.25 -20.24
N MET A 20 12.18 -29.60 -20.24
CA MET A 20 12.99 -30.35 -19.25
C MET A 20 14.51 -30.21 -19.46
N ASP A 21 14.96 -29.58 -20.56
CA ASP A 21 16.37 -29.53 -20.97
C ASP A 21 16.87 -28.14 -21.44
N ALA A 22 16.06 -27.08 -21.29
CA ALA A 22 16.45 -25.71 -21.63
C ALA A 22 16.48 -24.87 -20.35
N GLY A 23 17.64 -24.29 -20.03
CA GLY A 23 17.93 -23.65 -18.74
C GLY A 23 16.84 -22.70 -18.23
N ASP A 24 16.72 -22.67 -16.89
CA ASP A 24 15.74 -21.99 -16.05
C ASP A 24 15.68 -20.45 -16.19
N ALA A 25 15.53 -19.92 -17.41
CA ALA A 25 15.24 -18.49 -17.59
C ALA A 25 13.79 -18.23 -17.17
N GLU A 26 13.63 -17.68 -15.95
CA GLU A 26 12.33 -17.33 -15.39
C GLU A 26 11.57 -16.30 -16.25
N TRP A 27 12.30 -15.51 -17.05
CA TRP A 27 11.75 -14.52 -17.97
C TRP A 27 12.57 -14.41 -19.26
N GLU A 28 11.88 -14.23 -20.38
CA GLU A 28 12.47 -13.84 -21.66
C GLU A 28 11.60 -12.75 -22.30
N ALA A 29 12.19 -11.90 -23.15
CA ALA A 29 11.44 -10.82 -23.78
C ALA A 29 10.34 -11.40 -24.68
N ARG A 30 9.21 -10.69 -24.79
CA ARG A 30 8.04 -11.22 -25.49
C ARG A 30 8.34 -11.59 -26.94
N GLU A 31 9.25 -10.86 -27.58
CA GLU A 31 9.69 -11.05 -28.96
C GLU A 31 10.57 -12.28 -29.16
N GLN A 32 11.10 -12.85 -28.07
CA GLN A 32 11.97 -14.03 -28.06
C GLN A 32 11.18 -15.33 -27.82
N LEU A 33 9.93 -15.22 -27.38
CA LEU A 33 9.03 -16.37 -27.20
C LEU A 33 8.85 -17.12 -28.53
N SER A 34 8.65 -18.44 -28.44
CA SER A 34 8.26 -19.25 -29.58
C SER A 34 6.94 -18.76 -30.20
N ASP A 35 6.69 -19.06 -31.48
CA ASP A 35 5.41 -18.72 -32.13
C ASP A 35 4.20 -19.30 -31.36
N MET A 36 4.38 -20.49 -30.77
CA MET A 36 3.36 -21.14 -29.95
C MET A 36 3.15 -20.40 -28.61
N GLY A 37 4.24 -20.01 -27.95
CA GLY A 37 4.22 -19.20 -26.73
C GLY A 37 3.54 -17.84 -26.96
N LEU A 38 3.89 -17.17 -28.06
CA LEU A 38 3.23 -15.94 -28.49
C LEU A 38 1.74 -16.16 -28.74
N ALA A 39 1.36 -17.22 -29.44
CA ALA A 39 -0.04 -17.55 -29.72
C ALA A 39 -0.83 -17.75 -28.42
N ARG A 40 -0.25 -18.43 -27.42
CA ARG A 40 -0.84 -18.60 -26.08
C ARG A 40 -1.06 -17.25 -25.38
N VAL A 41 -0.04 -16.39 -25.33
CA VAL A 41 -0.14 -15.05 -24.73
C VAL A 41 -1.21 -14.20 -25.44
N TYR A 42 -1.25 -14.24 -26.78
CA TYR A 42 -2.27 -13.54 -27.55
C TYR A 42 -3.67 -14.12 -27.35
N ALA A 43 -3.82 -15.43 -27.14
CA ALA A 43 -5.11 -16.05 -26.86
C ALA A 43 -5.75 -15.43 -25.60
N VAL A 44 -4.97 -15.31 -24.52
CA VAL A 44 -5.41 -14.65 -23.27
C VAL A 44 -5.84 -13.22 -23.54
N LYS A 45 -5.01 -12.46 -24.27
CA LYS A 45 -5.27 -11.05 -24.58
C LYS A 45 -6.53 -10.87 -25.43
N ILE A 46 -6.71 -11.69 -26.45
CA ILE A 46 -7.87 -11.65 -27.37
C ILE A 46 -9.15 -11.99 -26.60
N LEU A 47 -9.15 -13.05 -25.78
CA LEU A 47 -10.30 -13.44 -24.96
C LEU A 47 -10.75 -12.31 -24.03
N ALA A 48 -9.80 -11.72 -23.31
CA ALA A 48 -10.10 -10.62 -22.39
C ALA A 48 -10.58 -9.37 -23.13
N HIS A 49 -9.95 -9.03 -24.25
CA HIS A 49 -10.35 -7.87 -25.05
C HIS A 49 -11.72 -8.06 -25.70
N TRP A 50 -12.03 -9.28 -26.12
CA TRP A 50 -13.36 -9.64 -26.61
C TRP A 50 -14.41 -9.34 -25.54
N LEU A 51 -14.29 -9.92 -24.34
CA LEU A 51 -15.23 -9.63 -23.25
C LEU A 51 -15.29 -8.13 -22.90
N ALA A 52 -14.14 -7.46 -22.76
CA ALA A 52 -14.08 -6.05 -22.39
C ALA A 52 -14.60 -5.08 -23.47
N GLY A 53 -14.79 -5.55 -24.70
CA GLY A 53 -15.32 -4.82 -25.84
C GLY A 53 -16.78 -5.12 -26.16
N MET A 54 -17.38 -6.13 -25.52
CA MET A 54 -18.78 -6.48 -25.75
C MET A 54 -19.73 -5.41 -25.20
N GLU A 55 -20.85 -5.22 -25.88
CA GLU A 55 -21.96 -4.42 -25.38
C GLU A 55 -22.68 -5.15 -24.26
N ARG A 56 -23.22 -4.40 -23.29
CA ARG A 56 -23.91 -4.94 -22.12
C ARG A 56 -25.04 -5.93 -22.48
N SER A 57 -25.74 -5.69 -23.59
CA SER A 57 -26.83 -6.55 -24.11
C SER A 57 -26.35 -7.91 -24.59
N SER A 58 -25.09 -8.01 -25.01
CA SER A 58 -24.49 -9.22 -25.59
C SER A 58 -23.70 -10.04 -24.58
N VAL A 59 -23.38 -9.46 -23.42
CA VAL A 59 -22.66 -10.15 -22.35
C VAL A 59 -23.59 -11.13 -21.64
N THR A 60 -23.31 -12.42 -21.76
CA THR A 60 -23.99 -13.46 -20.99
C THR A 60 -23.15 -13.93 -19.80
N ARG A 61 -23.80 -14.54 -18.81
CA ARG A 61 -23.12 -15.08 -17.62
C ARG A 61 -22.08 -16.15 -17.98
N GLU A 62 -22.39 -16.98 -18.96
CA GLU A 62 -21.54 -18.07 -19.44
C GLU A 62 -20.25 -17.53 -20.06
N ILE A 63 -20.35 -16.44 -20.83
CA ILE A 63 -19.17 -15.78 -21.43
C ILE A 63 -18.28 -15.19 -20.34
N VAL A 64 -18.87 -14.49 -19.38
CA VAL A 64 -18.13 -13.93 -18.24
C VAL A 64 -17.44 -15.05 -17.45
N GLN A 65 -18.14 -16.14 -17.16
CA GLN A 65 -17.58 -17.27 -16.42
C GLN A 65 -16.45 -17.97 -17.18
N MET A 66 -16.61 -18.15 -18.50
CA MET A 66 -15.57 -18.72 -19.35
C MET A 66 -14.30 -17.87 -19.30
N VAL A 67 -14.40 -16.58 -19.65
CA VAL A 67 -13.24 -15.70 -19.74
C VAL A 67 -12.62 -15.48 -18.37
N MET A 68 -13.41 -15.07 -17.37
CA MET A 68 -12.88 -14.83 -16.02
C MET A 68 -12.37 -16.11 -15.37
N GLY A 69 -12.96 -17.27 -15.66
CA GLY A 69 -12.46 -18.57 -15.20
C GLY A 69 -11.04 -18.84 -15.71
N THR A 70 -10.82 -18.66 -17.01
CA THR A 70 -9.49 -18.77 -17.64
C THR A 70 -8.49 -17.79 -17.02
N LEU A 71 -8.85 -16.52 -16.88
CA LEU A 71 -7.95 -15.50 -16.29
C LEU A 71 -7.59 -15.84 -14.83
N ARG A 72 -8.56 -16.29 -14.02
CA ARG A 72 -8.32 -16.70 -12.63
C ARG A 72 -7.39 -17.90 -12.54
N GLN A 73 -7.53 -18.88 -13.41
CA GLN A 73 -6.69 -20.07 -13.41
C GLN A 73 -5.23 -19.70 -13.69
N LEU A 74 -4.99 -18.83 -14.68
CA LEU A 74 -3.67 -18.32 -15.02
C LEU A 74 -3.06 -17.51 -13.87
N VAL A 75 -3.79 -16.52 -13.33
CA VAL A 75 -3.29 -15.66 -12.24
C VAL A 75 -2.95 -16.45 -10.97
N ARG A 76 -3.70 -17.51 -10.67
CA ARG A 76 -3.42 -18.36 -9.49
C ARG A 76 -2.30 -19.37 -9.72
N GLY A 77 -1.76 -19.47 -10.94
CA GLY A 77 -0.74 -20.45 -11.30
C GLY A 77 -1.21 -21.90 -11.14
N SER A 78 -2.52 -22.17 -11.11
CA SER A 78 -3.03 -23.50 -10.80
C SER A 78 -2.83 -24.43 -11.99
N GLY A 79 -1.87 -25.34 -11.84
CA GLY A 79 -1.56 -26.38 -12.83
C GLY A 79 -0.63 -25.92 -13.96
N PHE A 80 0.14 -24.84 -13.76
CA PHE A 80 1.12 -24.35 -14.75
C PHE A 80 2.53 -24.33 -14.18
N GLY A 81 3.53 -24.65 -15.01
CA GLY A 81 4.95 -24.47 -14.68
C GLY A 81 5.38 -23.00 -14.68
N ARG A 82 6.55 -22.69 -14.11
CA ARG A 82 7.13 -21.32 -14.08
C ARG A 82 7.94 -20.98 -15.34
N SER A 83 7.41 -21.29 -16.52
CA SER A 83 8.06 -20.92 -17.79
C SER A 83 7.86 -19.43 -18.10
N ALA A 84 8.74 -18.86 -18.93
CA ALA A 84 8.61 -17.47 -19.38
C ALA A 84 7.23 -17.20 -20.03
N VAL A 85 6.71 -18.12 -20.83
CA VAL A 85 5.37 -18.00 -21.43
C VAL A 85 4.27 -17.97 -20.38
N THR A 86 4.36 -18.79 -19.33
CA THR A 86 3.41 -18.74 -18.22
C THR A 86 3.47 -17.38 -17.51
N GLN A 87 4.66 -16.83 -17.27
CA GLN A 87 4.82 -15.51 -16.65
C GLN A 87 4.20 -14.39 -17.49
N HIS A 88 4.39 -14.41 -18.81
CA HIS A 88 3.69 -13.48 -19.71
C HIS A 88 2.16 -13.67 -19.65
N CYS A 89 1.68 -14.91 -19.56
CA CYS A 89 0.25 -15.19 -19.44
C CYS A 89 -0.33 -14.68 -18.11
N VAL A 90 0.38 -14.83 -16.99
CA VAL A 90 0.01 -14.28 -15.67
C VAL A 90 -0.11 -12.76 -15.77
N LEU A 91 0.92 -12.09 -16.29
CA LEU A 91 0.94 -10.64 -16.46
C LEU A 91 -0.23 -10.16 -17.33
N VAL A 92 -0.46 -10.80 -18.48
CA VAL A 92 -1.56 -10.45 -19.39
C VAL A 92 -2.92 -10.72 -18.75
N ALA A 93 -3.07 -11.82 -18.00
CA ALA A 93 -4.31 -12.16 -17.34
C ALA A 93 -4.66 -11.16 -16.22
N ALA A 94 -3.70 -10.85 -15.34
CA ALA A 94 -3.86 -9.87 -14.28
C ALA A 94 -4.18 -8.46 -14.84
N SER A 95 -3.44 -8.03 -15.86
CA SER A 95 -3.68 -6.78 -16.58
C SER A 95 -5.08 -6.72 -17.19
N SER A 96 -5.54 -7.85 -17.73
CA SER A 96 -6.85 -8.00 -18.34
C SER A 96 -7.97 -7.93 -17.31
N MET A 97 -7.78 -8.52 -16.13
CA MET A 97 -8.74 -8.41 -15.02
C MET A 97 -8.93 -6.95 -14.60
N LEU A 98 -7.85 -6.16 -14.49
CA LEU A 98 -7.97 -4.71 -14.23
C LEU A 98 -8.75 -3.99 -15.35
N LYS A 99 -8.47 -4.32 -16.61
CA LYS A 99 -9.18 -3.73 -17.75
C LYS A 99 -10.68 -4.04 -17.74
N ILE A 100 -11.05 -5.29 -17.42
CA ILE A 100 -12.44 -5.72 -17.28
C ILE A 100 -13.10 -4.99 -16.10
N ALA A 101 -12.40 -4.87 -14.97
CA ALA A 101 -12.90 -4.13 -13.81
C ALA A 101 -13.17 -2.64 -14.11
N GLY A 102 -12.47 -2.07 -15.10
CA GLY A 102 -12.70 -0.70 -15.57
C GLY A 102 -13.95 -0.51 -16.44
N ARG A 103 -14.66 -1.59 -16.80
CA ARG A 103 -15.93 -1.50 -17.53
C ARG A 103 -17.08 -1.54 -16.54
N GLY A 104 -17.89 -0.49 -16.45
CA GLY A 104 -18.95 -0.39 -15.43
C GLY A 104 -19.93 -1.57 -15.39
N HIS A 105 -20.27 -2.17 -16.54
CA HIS A 105 -21.16 -3.34 -16.58
C HIS A 105 -20.47 -4.68 -16.26
N LEU A 106 -19.13 -4.72 -16.23
CA LEU A 106 -18.32 -5.89 -15.86
C LEU A 106 -17.54 -5.68 -14.55
N GLU A 107 -17.67 -4.52 -13.91
CA GLU A 107 -16.88 -4.16 -12.72
C GLU A 107 -17.02 -5.20 -11.61
N ARG A 108 -18.23 -5.73 -11.42
CA ARG A 108 -18.55 -6.78 -10.43
C ARG A 108 -18.09 -8.17 -10.83
N ALA A 109 -17.64 -8.38 -12.07
CA ALA A 109 -17.06 -9.65 -12.50
C ALA A 109 -15.71 -9.92 -11.81
N VAL A 110 -15.04 -8.85 -11.34
CA VAL A 110 -13.80 -8.91 -10.56
C VAL A 110 -14.13 -8.71 -9.08
N GLY A 111 -14.25 -9.80 -8.34
CA GLY A 111 -14.67 -9.81 -6.94
C GLY A 111 -13.53 -9.60 -5.94
N VAL A 112 -13.85 -9.77 -4.65
CA VAL A 112 -12.87 -9.63 -3.56
C VAL A 112 -11.74 -10.67 -3.65
N ALA A 113 -12.10 -11.94 -3.92
CA ALA A 113 -11.12 -13.01 -4.09
C ALA A 113 -10.18 -12.79 -5.29
N ASP A 114 -10.67 -12.10 -6.33
CA ASP A 114 -9.85 -11.71 -7.47
C ASP A 114 -8.85 -10.62 -7.06
N GLY A 115 -9.26 -9.66 -6.22
CA GLY A 115 -8.36 -8.67 -5.63
C GLY A 115 -7.25 -9.29 -4.79
N GLN A 116 -7.55 -10.36 -4.03
CA GLN A 116 -6.52 -11.13 -3.30
C GLN A 116 -5.56 -11.85 -4.24
N SER A 117 -6.04 -12.40 -5.37
CA SER A 117 -5.15 -12.99 -6.36
C SER A 117 -4.26 -11.94 -7.04
N LEU A 118 -4.79 -10.76 -7.35
CA LEU A 118 -4.00 -9.64 -7.90
C LEU A 118 -2.99 -9.07 -6.92
N ALA A 119 -3.25 -9.14 -5.62
CA ALA A 119 -2.27 -8.81 -4.58
C ALA A 119 -1.00 -9.66 -4.71
N LEU A 120 -1.16 -10.96 -4.96
CA LEU A 120 -0.02 -11.86 -5.15
C LEU A 120 0.75 -11.56 -6.44
N VAL A 121 0.10 -11.06 -7.49
CA VAL A 121 0.78 -10.63 -8.73
C VAL A 121 1.63 -9.39 -8.51
N VAL A 122 1.22 -8.46 -7.64
CA VAL A 122 2.09 -7.34 -7.23
C VAL A 122 3.37 -7.86 -6.56
N GLN A 123 3.29 -9.07 -5.99
CA GLN A 123 4.36 -9.70 -5.26
C GLN A 123 4.92 -10.94 -5.95
N ASP A 124 4.78 -11.00 -7.28
CA ASP A 124 5.24 -12.13 -8.07
C ASP A 124 6.76 -12.36 -7.86
N ALA A 125 7.22 -13.60 -7.98
CA ALA A 125 8.64 -13.90 -7.87
C ALA A 125 9.43 -13.37 -9.07
N THR A 126 8.79 -13.29 -10.25
CA THR A 126 9.39 -12.76 -11.47
C THR A 126 9.32 -11.24 -11.47
N PHE A 127 10.47 -10.57 -11.44
CA PHE A 127 10.59 -9.12 -11.39
C PHE A 127 9.79 -8.40 -12.48
N GLU A 128 9.82 -8.90 -13.71
CA GLU A 128 9.16 -8.29 -14.85
C GLU A 128 7.63 -8.38 -14.74
N VAL A 129 7.10 -9.45 -14.13
CA VAL A 129 5.65 -9.58 -13.87
C VAL A 129 5.21 -8.55 -12.84
N ARG A 130 5.86 -8.52 -11.67
CA ARG A 130 5.51 -7.59 -10.59
C ARG A 130 5.65 -6.12 -11.02
N SER A 131 6.77 -5.76 -11.63
CA SER A 131 7.08 -4.37 -11.99
C SER A 131 6.18 -3.89 -13.12
N SER A 132 5.99 -4.69 -14.18
CA SER A 132 5.10 -4.33 -15.29
C SER A 132 3.65 -4.23 -14.83
N PHE A 133 3.17 -5.18 -14.01
CA PHE A 133 1.79 -5.13 -13.50
C PHE A 133 1.57 -3.89 -12.62
N LEU A 134 2.47 -3.64 -11.68
CA LEU A 134 2.35 -2.54 -10.73
C LEU A 134 2.50 -1.17 -11.43
N LEU A 135 3.60 -0.96 -12.15
CA LEU A 135 3.99 0.35 -12.68
C LEU A 135 3.31 0.69 -14.01
N ASP A 136 3.10 -0.29 -14.90
CA ASP A 136 2.57 -0.01 -16.25
C ASP A 136 1.05 -0.22 -16.34
N LYS A 137 0.45 -0.95 -15.40
CA LYS A 137 -0.98 -1.31 -15.45
C LYS A 137 -1.75 -0.73 -14.28
N LEU A 138 -1.41 -1.12 -13.05
CA LEU A 138 -2.17 -0.76 -11.86
C LEU A 138 -2.09 0.73 -11.55
N VAL A 139 -0.88 1.27 -11.38
CA VAL A 139 -0.68 2.70 -11.05
C VAL A 139 -1.30 3.63 -12.10
N PRO A 140 -1.07 3.44 -13.42
CA PRO A 140 -1.69 4.28 -14.44
C PRO A 140 -3.21 4.16 -14.47
N ALA A 141 -3.77 2.96 -14.29
CA ALA A 141 -5.22 2.76 -14.25
C ALA A 141 -5.87 3.49 -13.05
N LEU A 142 -5.23 3.46 -11.88
CA LEU A 142 -5.67 4.19 -10.69
C LEU A 142 -5.53 5.70 -10.86
N ALA A 143 -4.37 6.18 -11.30
CA ALA A 143 -4.10 7.62 -11.49
C ALA A 143 -5.05 8.26 -12.51
N SER A 144 -5.44 7.51 -13.55
CA SER A 144 -6.41 7.95 -14.56
C SER A 144 -7.87 7.66 -14.19
N ARG A 145 -8.13 7.12 -12.99
CA ARG A 145 -9.47 6.73 -12.50
C ARG A 145 -10.22 5.79 -13.44
N ARG A 146 -9.49 4.97 -14.21
CA ARG A 146 -10.07 3.97 -15.13
C ARG A 146 -10.56 2.72 -14.40
N VAL A 147 -10.14 2.52 -13.15
CA VAL A 147 -10.58 1.42 -12.29
C VAL A 147 -11.01 1.95 -10.92
N HIS A 148 -11.84 1.18 -10.23
CA HIS A 148 -12.38 1.56 -8.93
C HIS A 148 -11.26 1.72 -7.86
N ALA A 149 -11.44 2.64 -6.93
CA ALA A 149 -10.48 2.92 -5.84
C ALA A 149 -10.20 1.72 -4.92
N ARG A 150 -11.01 0.65 -5.00
CA ARG A 150 -10.80 -0.60 -4.24
C ARG A 150 -9.48 -1.30 -4.57
N PHE A 151 -8.84 -0.96 -5.70
CA PHE A 151 -7.53 -1.49 -6.06
C PHE A 151 -6.35 -0.64 -5.54
N ILE A 152 -6.60 0.54 -4.94
CA ILE A 152 -5.55 1.37 -4.32
C ILE A 152 -4.70 0.57 -3.31
N PRO A 153 -5.27 -0.25 -2.40
CA PRO A 153 -4.49 -1.01 -1.43
C PRO A 153 -3.38 -1.87 -2.02
N LEU A 154 -3.56 -2.36 -3.26
CA LEU A 154 -2.59 -3.23 -3.92
C LEU A 154 -1.23 -2.54 -4.12
N VAL A 155 -1.18 -1.22 -4.28
CA VAL A 155 0.10 -0.52 -4.46
C VAL A 155 0.98 -0.58 -3.21
N PHE A 156 0.39 -0.74 -2.02
CA PHE A 156 1.13 -0.80 -0.76
C PHE A 156 1.74 -2.19 -0.50
N LEU A 157 1.41 -3.20 -1.30
CA LEU A 157 2.09 -4.50 -1.24
C LEU A 157 3.49 -4.46 -1.85
N ALA A 158 3.85 -3.36 -2.50
CA ALA A 158 5.22 -3.08 -2.90
C ALA A 158 6.16 -2.82 -1.70
N ALA A 159 5.69 -2.86 -0.46
CA ALA A 159 6.52 -2.56 0.72
C ALA A 159 7.81 -3.39 0.78
N HIS A 160 7.73 -4.69 0.46
CA HIS A 160 8.90 -5.60 0.41
C HIS A 160 9.55 -5.68 -0.97
N GLU A 161 9.36 -4.67 -1.81
CA GLU A 161 10.05 -4.61 -3.09
C GLU A 161 11.55 -4.42 -2.88
N VAL A 162 12.35 -5.26 -3.55
CA VAL A 162 13.81 -5.26 -3.41
C VAL A 162 14.41 -4.12 -4.24
N GLU A 163 13.78 -3.79 -5.37
CA GLU A 163 14.24 -2.73 -6.27
C GLU A 163 13.83 -1.32 -5.78
N PRO A 164 14.76 -0.48 -5.29
CA PRO A 164 14.41 0.79 -4.67
C PRO A 164 13.70 1.76 -5.63
N GLY A 165 14.05 1.70 -6.93
CA GLY A 165 13.46 2.54 -7.96
C GLY A 165 11.96 2.29 -8.17
N VAL A 166 11.50 1.05 -7.95
CA VAL A 166 10.08 0.68 -8.02
C VAL A 166 9.35 1.24 -6.80
N LEU A 167 9.92 1.06 -5.60
CA LEU A 167 9.36 1.56 -4.35
C LEU A 167 9.21 3.09 -4.35
N ASP A 168 10.23 3.81 -4.83
CA ASP A 168 10.21 5.27 -4.94
C ASP A 168 9.18 5.75 -5.97
N HIS A 169 9.02 5.02 -7.08
CA HIS A 169 7.96 5.28 -8.06
C HIS A 169 6.56 5.16 -7.44
N VAL A 170 6.33 4.11 -6.65
CA VAL A 170 5.06 3.90 -5.96
C VAL A 170 4.79 5.03 -4.97
N ARG A 171 5.78 5.39 -4.15
CA ARG A 171 5.67 6.51 -3.19
C ARG A 171 5.28 7.80 -3.91
N HIS A 172 6.00 8.14 -4.97
CA HIS A 172 5.72 9.33 -5.78
C HIS A 172 4.32 9.28 -6.40
N ALA A 173 3.91 8.14 -6.94
CA ALA A 173 2.57 7.97 -7.52
C ALA A 173 1.46 8.14 -6.47
N VAL A 174 1.62 7.59 -5.27
CA VAL A 174 0.66 7.78 -4.18
C VAL A 174 0.58 9.26 -3.80
N GLU A 175 1.71 9.90 -3.52
CA GLU A 175 1.76 11.27 -3.02
C GLU A 175 1.26 12.32 -4.03
N GLN A 176 1.60 12.16 -5.31
CA GLN A 176 1.37 13.16 -6.35
C GLN A 176 0.14 12.87 -7.22
N ARG A 177 -0.24 11.61 -7.40
CA ARG A 177 -1.30 11.22 -8.35
C ARG A 177 -2.55 10.68 -7.66
N LEU A 178 -2.41 9.88 -6.60
CA LEU A 178 -3.55 9.29 -5.92
C LEU A 178 -4.09 10.20 -4.81
N SER A 179 -3.21 10.92 -4.13
CA SER A 179 -3.54 11.80 -2.99
C SER A 179 -3.83 13.25 -3.40
N GLN A 180 -4.32 13.48 -4.63
CA GLN A 180 -4.55 14.81 -5.22
C GLN A 180 -5.57 15.67 -4.46
N PHE A 181 -6.33 15.08 -3.53
CA PHE A 181 -7.16 15.80 -2.58
C PHE A 181 -6.80 15.34 -1.17
N ARG A 182 -6.23 16.24 -0.37
CA ARG A 182 -6.02 15.99 1.06
C ARG A 182 -7.39 15.95 1.78
N PRO A 183 -7.54 15.14 2.83
CA PRO A 183 -8.81 15.00 3.53
C PRO A 183 -9.26 16.38 4.03
N THR A 184 -10.51 16.70 3.71
CA THR A 184 -11.18 17.89 4.26
C THR A 184 -11.81 17.47 5.59
N PRO A 185 -11.92 18.36 6.60
CA PRO A 185 -12.64 18.03 7.82
C PRO A 185 -14.02 17.42 7.50
N GLY A 186 -14.20 16.15 7.86
CA GLY A 186 -15.44 15.40 7.60
C GLY A 186 -15.44 14.47 6.38
N SER A 187 -14.40 14.43 5.54
CA SER A 187 -14.34 13.49 4.40
C SER A 187 -12.92 12.93 4.14
N PRO A 188 -12.71 11.60 4.25
CA PRO A 188 -11.45 10.97 3.88
C PRO A 188 -11.23 11.00 2.36
N SER A 189 -9.98 11.09 1.89
CA SER A 189 -9.72 10.85 0.46
C SER A 189 -9.84 9.35 0.15
N LEU A 190 -9.79 9.00 -1.13
CA LEU A 190 -9.80 7.61 -1.59
C LEU A 190 -8.62 6.80 -1.04
N VAL A 191 -7.49 7.46 -0.74
CA VAL A 191 -6.27 6.81 -0.24
C VAL A 191 -6.36 6.55 1.27
N GLU A 192 -6.85 7.48 2.09
CA GLU A 192 -7.12 7.19 3.52
C GLU A 192 -8.21 6.12 3.67
N SER A 193 -9.25 6.20 2.84
CA SER A 193 -10.36 5.23 2.82
C SER A 193 -9.92 3.83 2.39
N SER A 194 -8.71 3.68 1.84
CA SER A 194 -8.18 2.39 1.43
C SER A 194 -7.58 1.58 2.58
N LEU A 195 -7.30 2.20 3.74
CA LEU A 195 -6.68 1.53 4.89
C LEU A 195 -7.45 0.27 5.34
N PRO A 196 -8.79 0.30 5.56
CA PRO A 196 -9.53 -0.90 5.96
C PRO A 196 -9.36 -2.07 5.00
N ARG A 197 -9.38 -1.80 3.69
CA ARG A 197 -9.20 -2.83 2.67
C ARG A 197 -7.76 -3.34 2.61
N LEU A 198 -6.76 -2.49 2.84
CA LEU A 198 -5.38 -2.94 2.99
C LEU A 198 -5.26 -3.94 4.15
N LEU A 199 -5.79 -3.60 5.33
CA LEU A 199 -5.76 -4.52 6.48
C LEU A 199 -6.52 -5.83 6.18
N HIS A 200 -7.63 -5.77 5.44
CA HIS A 200 -8.36 -6.95 5.00
C HIS A 200 -7.53 -7.85 4.08
N ILE A 201 -6.84 -7.27 3.09
CA ILE A 201 -5.96 -8.01 2.19
C ILE A 201 -4.83 -8.68 2.98
N LEU A 202 -4.20 -7.94 3.89
CA LEU A 202 -3.13 -8.46 4.74
C LEU A 202 -3.62 -9.60 5.66
N ALA A 203 -4.83 -9.52 6.20
CA ALA A 203 -5.39 -10.58 7.04
C ALA A 203 -5.58 -11.92 6.28
N HIS A 204 -5.72 -11.87 4.96
CA HIS A 204 -5.88 -13.02 4.07
C HIS A 204 -4.60 -13.36 3.30
N HIS A 205 -3.49 -12.70 3.63
CA HIS A 205 -2.23 -12.91 2.93
C HIS A 205 -1.65 -14.30 3.29
N PRO A 206 -1.11 -15.06 2.32
CA PRO A 206 -0.61 -16.42 2.54
C PRO A 206 0.57 -16.48 3.53
N ASP A 207 1.40 -15.44 3.57
CA ASP A 207 2.55 -15.35 4.51
C ASP A 207 2.15 -15.13 5.97
N TRP A 208 0.85 -15.08 6.29
CA TRP A 208 0.41 -15.05 7.68
C TRP A 208 0.66 -16.41 8.35
N ASP A 209 1.61 -16.44 9.26
CA ASP A 209 1.96 -17.64 10.03
C ASP A 209 1.58 -17.46 11.51
N ASP A 210 0.59 -18.23 11.95
CA ASP A 210 0.13 -18.25 13.35
C ASP A 210 1.14 -18.98 14.28
N ALA A 211 2.08 -19.76 13.73
CA ALA A 211 3.11 -20.44 14.51
C ALA A 211 4.26 -19.51 14.93
N GLU A 212 4.50 -18.45 14.17
CA GLU A 212 5.59 -17.49 14.37
C GLU A 212 5.04 -16.05 14.53
N PRO A 213 4.24 -15.77 15.58
CA PRO A 213 3.46 -14.53 15.69
C PRO A 213 4.32 -13.26 15.68
N LEU A 214 5.51 -13.28 16.30
CA LEU A 214 6.41 -12.11 16.31
C LEU A 214 6.97 -11.81 14.92
N ARG A 215 7.48 -12.83 14.22
CA ARG A 215 8.01 -12.70 12.86
C ARG A 215 6.90 -12.26 11.90
N THR A 216 5.71 -12.83 12.05
CA THR A 216 4.52 -12.40 11.31
C THR A 216 4.24 -10.92 11.57
N LEU A 217 4.16 -10.48 12.82
CA LEU A 217 3.93 -9.06 13.14
C LEU A 217 5.00 -8.13 12.56
N GLU A 218 6.28 -8.51 12.56
CA GLU A 218 7.36 -7.72 11.94
C GLU A 218 7.19 -7.61 10.41
N LEU A 219 6.89 -8.72 9.74
CA LEU A 219 6.64 -8.76 8.30
C LEU A 219 5.45 -7.86 7.93
N PHE A 220 4.36 -7.96 8.68
CA PHE A 220 3.13 -7.22 8.40
C PHE A 220 3.21 -5.75 8.82
N ALA A 221 4.01 -5.43 9.84
CA ALA A 221 4.31 -4.05 10.23
C ALA A 221 4.95 -3.29 9.08
N HIS A 222 5.79 -3.94 8.27
CA HIS A 222 6.45 -3.29 7.14
C HIS A 222 5.46 -2.79 6.07
N TYR A 223 4.41 -3.56 5.74
CA TYR A 223 3.36 -3.09 4.83
C TYR A 223 2.63 -1.87 5.38
N VAL A 224 2.30 -1.90 6.68
CA VAL A 224 1.56 -0.82 7.33
C VAL A 224 2.43 0.43 7.50
N ASP A 225 3.70 0.28 7.84
CA ASP A 225 4.68 1.37 7.89
C ASP A 225 4.87 2.01 6.52
N PHE A 226 4.93 1.21 5.45
CA PHE A 226 5.01 1.74 4.10
C PHE A 226 3.78 2.58 3.74
N TYR A 227 2.57 2.08 4.03
CA TYR A 227 1.33 2.84 3.89
C TYR A 227 1.36 4.15 4.69
N ILE A 228 1.71 4.09 5.98
CA ILE A 228 1.81 5.25 6.87
C ILE A 228 2.84 6.25 6.33
N SER A 229 3.97 5.78 5.80
CA SER A 229 5.02 6.65 5.26
C SER A 229 4.56 7.47 4.05
N CYS A 230 3.66 6.92 3.23
CA CYS A 230 3.16 7.57 2.01
C CYS A 230 1.91 8.44 2.27
N VAL A 231 1.08 8.06 3.25
CA VAL A 231 -0.28 8.62 3.41
C VAL A 231 -0.42 9.45 4.68
N CYS A 232 0.26 9.08 5.76
CA CYS A 232 0.05 9.71 7.06
C CYS A 232 0.70 11.09 7.15
N SER A 233 -0.06 12.04 7.69
CA SER A 233 0.30 13.44 7.89
C SER A 233 -0.31 13.96 9.18
N ALA A 234 0.14 15.14 9.62
CA ALA A 234 -0.42 15.80 10.81
C ALA A 234 -1.94 16.03 10.70
N GLN A 235 -2.45 16.22 9.48
CA GLN A 235 -3.86 16.54 9.23
C GLN A 235 -4.77 15.30 9.26
N ASN A 236 -4.25 14.10 8.96
CA ASN A 236 -5.05 12.89 8.79
C ASN A 236 -4.72 11.75 9.77
N VAL A 237 -3.71 11.88 10.63
CA VAL A 237 -3.34 10.84 11.60
C VAL A 237 -4.51 10.42 12.49
N SER A 238 -5.35 11.37 12.91
CA SER A 238 -6.54 11.11 13.73
C SER A 238 -7.60 10.31 12.96
N LEU A 239 -7.81 10.64 11.68
CA LEU A 239 -8.70 9.91 10.77
C LEU A 239 -8.23 8.46 10.60
N LEU A 240 -6.95 8.26 10.26
CA LEU A 240 -6.37 6.93 10.06
C LEU A 240 -6.45 6.08 11.32
N PHE A 241 -6.21 6.69 12.49
CA PHE A 241 -6.32 6.04 13.79
C PHE A 241 -7.76 5.54 14.03
N CYS A 242 -8.76 6.40 13.80
CA CYS A 242 -10.16 6.03 13.94
C CYS A 242 -10.62 4.98 12.91
N LEU A 243 -10.12 5.03 11.67
CA LEU A 243 -10.40 4.01 10.64
C LEU A 243 -9.88 2.64 11.07
N ALA A 244 -8.63 2.57 11.54
CA ALA A 244 -8.06 1.33 12.07
C ALA A 244 -8.87 0.83 13.27
N ALA A 245 -9.20 1.69 14.23
CA ALA A 245 -10.04 1.32 15.38
C ALA A 245 -11.42 0.79 14.97
N LYS A 246 -12.06 1.38 13.96
CA LYS A 246 -13.36 0.92 13.44
C LYS A 246 -13.28 -0.46 12.78
N VAL A 247 -12.15 -0.83 12.19
CA VAL A 247 -11.93 -2.20 11.68
C VAL A 247 -11.97 -3.24 12.81
N LYS A 248 -11.54 -2.89 14.03
CA LYS A 248 -11.63 -3.80 15.19
C LYS A 248 -13.09 -4.09 15.61
N SER A 249 -14.03 -3.20 15.27
CA SER A 249 -15.45 -3.36 15.59
C SER A 249 -16.26 -4.06 14.51
N ALA A 250 -15.60 -4.65 13.51
CA ALA A 250 -16.26 -5.24 12.35
C ALA A 250 -15.73 -6.63 12.05
N ARG A 251 -16.62 -7.53 11.64
CA ARG A 251 -16.31 -8.88 11.20
C ARG A 251 -16.06 -8.90 9.69
N SER A 252 -15.15 -9.77 9.23
CA SER A 252 -15.00 -10.04 7.80
C SER A 252 -16.18 -10.85 7.28
N LYS A 253 -16.82 -10.38 6.19
CA LYS A 253 -17.84 -11.13 5.42
C LYS A 253 -17.24 -12.23 4.55
N VAL A 254 -15.94 -12.15 4.29
CA VAL A 254 -15.23 -13.03 3.36
C VAL A 254 -14.87 -14.35 4.06
N GLN A 255 -15.01 -15.48 3.35
CA GLN A 255 -14.67 -16.82 3.84
C GLN A 255 -15.32 -17.18 5.20
N GLY A 256 -16.55 -16.71 5.45
CA GLY A 256 -17.25 -16.96 6.71
C GLY A 256 -16.65 -16.27 7.94
N GLY A 257 -15.72 -15.33 7.74
CA GLY A 257 -15.07 -14.59 8.81
C GLY A 257 -13.91 -15.33 9.48
N GLN A 258 -13.36 -16.38 8.86
CA GLN A 258 -12.24 -17.18 9.39
C GLN A 258 -11.03 -16.33 9.80
N HIS A 259 -10.73 -15.26 9.05
CA HIS A 259 -9.58 -14.39 9.31
C HIS A 259 -9.91 -13.13 10.12
N THR A 260 -11.04 -13.11 10.81
CA THR A 260 -11.46 -11.93 11.60
C THR A 260 -10.51 -11.65 12.77
N GLN A 261 -9.96 -12.68 13.42
CA GLN A 261 -8.96 -12.46 14.48
C GLN A 261 -7.68 -11.80 13.96
N ARG A 262 -7.17 -12.25 12.80
CA ARG A 262 -6.01 -11.65 12.12
C ARG A 262 -6.25 -10.17 11.79
N LEU A 263 -7.47 -9.84 11.38
CA LEU A 263 -7.91 -8.47 11.13
C LEU A 263 -7.86 -7.60 12.41
N TYR A 264 -8.25 -8.15 13.57
CA TYR A 264 -8.16 -7.44 14.86
C TYR A 264 -6.71 -7.18 15.27
N VAL A 265 -5.84 -8.18 15.08
CA VAL A 265 -4.38 -8.02 15.28
C VAL A 265 -3.83 -6.90 14.40
N LEU A 266 -4.13 -6.92 13.09
CA LEU A 266 -3.69 -5.89 12.13
C LEU A 266 -4.26 -4.50 12.42
N SER A 267 -5.50 -4.42 12.92
CA SER A 267 -6.11 -3.17 13.37
C SER A 267 -5.35 -2.57 14.56
N GLU A 268 -4.98 -3.37 15.56
CA GLU A 268 -4.19 -2.90 16.70
C GLU A 268 -2.75 -2.56 16.31
N LEU A 269 -2.15 -3.36 15.43
CA LEU A 269 -0.83 -3.07 14.86
C LEU A 269 -0.83 -1.71 14.14
N ALA A 270 -1.81 -1.43 13.30
CA ALA A 270 -1.93 -0.14 12.61
C ALA A 270 -2.13 1.02 13.59
N GLN A 271 -2.97 0.86 14.62
CA GLN A 271 -3.14 1.87 15.67
C GLN A 271 -1.84 2.12 16.45
N PHE A 272 -1.07 1.06 16.74
CA PHE A 272 0.22 1.15 17.41
C PHE A 272 1.25 1.91 16.56
N LEU A 273 1.42 1.55 15.28
CA LEU A 273 2.36 2.21 14.37
C LEU A 273 1.98 3.67 14.09
N LEU A 274 0.68 3.97 13.97
CA LEU A 274 0.20 5.35 13.86
C LEU A 274 0.55 6.18 15.11
N ARG A 275 0.41 5.62 16.32
CA ARG A 275 0.83 6.27 17.57
C ARG A 275 2.34 6.48 17.62
N GLU A 276 3.12 5.51 17.18
CA GLU A 276 4.59 5.63 17.08
C GLU A 276 4.96 6.79 16.15
N LYS A 277 4.39 6.82 14.93
CA LYS A 277 4.60 7.90 13.96
C LYS A 277 4.18 9.27 14.52
N SER A 278 3.00 9.34 15.15
CA SER A 278 2.47 10.57 15.72
C SER A 278 3.36 11.12 16.84
N LYS A 279 3.86 10.25 17.74
CA LYS A 279 4.80 10.63 18.80
C LYS A 279 6.13 11.11 18.23
N ALA A 280 6.69 10.38 17.25
CA ALA A 280 7.96 10.75 16.62
C ALA A 280 7.88 12.11 15.91
N ALA A 281 6.74 12.43 15.30
CA ALA A 281 6.52 13.67 14.57
C ALA A 281 5.87 14.80 15.41
N ASN A 282 5.58 14.55 16.69
CA ASN A 282 4.83 15.46 17.58
C ASN A 282 3.46 15.89 17.02
N TRP A 283 2.74 14.98 16.36
CA TRP A 283 1.38 15.23 15.88
C TRP A 283 0.35 14.90 16.96
N PRO A 284 -0.66 15.76 17.18
CA PRO A 284 -1.75 15.45 18.10
C PRO A 284 -2.69 14.42 17.46
N VAL A 285 -3.00 13.34 18.20
CA VAL A 285 -4.07 12.41 17.85
C VAL A 285 -5.33 12.84 18.60
N ASN A 286 -6.22 13.52 17.89
CA ASN A 286 -7.49 14.02 18.41
C ASN A 286 -8.64 13.09 18.01
N VAL A 287 -9.83 13.35 18.55
CA VAL A 287 -11.06 12.69 18.09
C VAL A 287 -11.39 13.17 16.68
N TYR A 288 -11.60 12.24 15.75
CA TYR A 288 -12.04 12.57 14.40
C TYR A 288 -13.54 12.90 14.41
N PRO A 289 -13.97 14.09 13.90
CA PRO A 289 -15.35 14.55 14.01
C PRO A 289 -16.29 14.01 12.92
N GLY A 290 -15.75 13.39 11.86
CA GLY A 290 -16.53 12.93 10.72
C GLY A 290 -17.06 11.50 10.89
N GLU A 291 -18.10 11.18 10.13
CA GLU A 291 -18.58 9.81 10.03
C GLU A 291 -17.59 8.97 9.21
N LEU A 292 -17.32 7.76 9.69
CA LEU A 292 -16.45 6.80 9.02
C LEU A 292 -17.30 5.64 8.52
N GLN A 293 -17.11 5.23 7.28
CA GLN A 293 -17.77 4.05 6.72
C GLN A 293 -16.72 3.01 6.35
N LEU A 294 -17.00 1.75 6.67
CA LEU A 294 -16.19 0.63 6.23
C LEU A 294 -16.73 0.09 4.90
N PRO A 295 -15.89 -0.48 4.03
CA PRO A 295 -16.38 -1.10 2.80
C PRO A 295 -17.40 -2.23 3.05
N ASP A 296 -18.64 -2.04 2.61
CA ASP A 296 -19.75 -2.98 2.82
C ASP A 296 -19.53 -4.35 2.19
N ASP A 297 -18.72 -4.44 1.13
CA ASP A 297 -18.37 -5.68 0.46
C ASP A 297 -17.41 -6.56 1.29
N LEU A 298 -16.75 -5.98 2.31
CA LEU A 298 -15.77 -6.66 3.15
C LEU A 298 -16.23 -6.86 4.59
N PHE A 299 -16.96 -5.89 5.14
CA PHE A 299 -17.18 -5.78 6.57
C PHE A 299 -18.65 -5.84 6.94
N GLU A 300 -18.93 -6.48 8.07
CA GLU A 300 -20.20 -6.49 8.78
C GLU A 300 -19.96 -5.94 10.20
N MET A 301 -20.75 -4.94 10.62
CA MET A 301 -20.59 -4.38 11.96
C MET A 301 -21.09 -5.39 12.99
N VAL A 302 -20.34 -5.58 14.07
CA VAL A 302 -20.71 -6.51 15.14
C VAL A 302 -21.29 -5.72 16.30
N ASP A 303 -22.50 -6.10 16.71
CA ASP A 303 -23.14 -5.57 17.91
C ASP A 303 -22.57 -6.30 19.14
N GLY A 304 -21.46 -5.79 19.70
CA GLY A 304 -20.86 -6.39 20.88
C GLY A 304 -19.64 -5.63 21.40
N THR A 305 -19.69 -5.16 22.65
CA THR A 305 -18.61 -4.40 23.28
C THR A 305 -17.44 -5.25 23.78
N ASP A 306 -17.60 -6.59 23.88
CA ASP A 306 -16.59 -7.45 24.50
C ASP A 306 -15.33 -7.63 23.64
N GLN A 307 -15.47 -7.75 22.32
CA GLN A 307 -14.33 -7.86 21.39
C GLN A 307 -13.48 -6.58 21.35
N MET A 308 -14.01 -5.44 21.81
CA MET A 308 -13.24 -4.20 21.89
C MET A 308 -12.24 -4.18 23.08
N ARG A 309 -12.49 -4.98 24.13
CA ARG A 309 -11.73 -4.93 25.39
C ARG A 309 -10.48 -5.81 25.38
N GLU A 310 -10.45 -6.85 24.56
CA GLU A 310 -9.28 -7.73 24.44
C GLU A 310 -8.17 -7.02 23.65
N SER A 311 -6.93 -7.14 24.13
CA SER A 311 -5.73 -6.77 23.38
C SER A 311 -5.33 -7.96 22.52
N TYR A 312 -5.23 -7.76 21.21
CA TYR A 312 -4.85 -8.78 20.24
C TYR A 312 -3.38 -8.67 19.83
N LEU A 313 -2.75 -7.50 20.06
CA LEU A 313 -1.34 -7.29 19.74
C LEU A 313 -0.42 -7.91 20.81
N ASP A 314 0.58 -8.65 20.34
CA ASP A 314 1.57 -9.30 21.20
C ASP A 314 2.37 -8.25 22.02
N PRO A 315 2.38 -8.33 23.36
CA PRO A 315 3.17 -7.43 24.21
C PRO A 315 4.67 -7.48 23.93
N GLU A 316 5.22 -8.62 23.53
CA GLU A 316 6.65 -8.77 23.22
C GLU A 316 7.03 -7.98 21.97
N PHE A 317 6.17 -7.99 20.94
CA PHE A 317 6.34 -7.14 19.76
C PHE A 317 6.38 -5.65 20.14
N VAL A 318 5.43 -5.21 20.99
CA VAL A 318 5.37 -3.82 21.48
C VAL A 318 6.66 -3.43 22.23
N ALA A 319 7.17 -4.33 23.08
CA ALA A 319 8.40 -4.11 23.83
C ALA A 319 9.64 -4.04 22.92
N LEU A 320 9.74 -4.93 21.93
CA LEU A 320 10.82 -4.96 20.94
C LEU A 320 10.86 -3.67 20.12
N ARG A 321 9.69 -3.23 19.64
CA ARG A 321 9.59 -2.02 18.82
C ARG A 321 9.91 -0.75 19.61
N SER A 322 9.45 -0.67 20.86
CA SER A 322 9.72 0.46 21.75
C SER A 322 11.22 0.62 22.09
N LYS A 323 11.97 -0.48 22.18
CA LYS A 323 13.44 -0.44 22.36
C LYS A 323 14.15 0.11 21.12
N THR A 324 13.68 -0.30 19.94
CA THR A 324 14.24 0.12 18.65
C THR A 324 14.01 1.61 18.39
N SER A 325 12.79 2.10 18.66
CA SER A 325 12.43 3.52 18.51
C SER A 325 13.12 4.42 19.54
N GLY A 326 13.38 3.92 20.76
CA GLY A 326 14.08 4.65 21.83
C GLY A 326 15.60 4.78 21.63
N SER A 327 16.20 3.86 20.86
CA SER A 327 17.65 3.86 20.56
C SER A 327 18.07 5.00 19.62
N GLY A 328 17.21 5.38 18.67
CA GLY A 328 17.48 6.46 17.70
C GLY A 328 17.32 7.89 18.24
N ALA A 329 16.80 8.06 19.47
CA ALA A 329 16.44 9.37 20.03
C ALA A 329 17.45 9.94 21.04
N LYS A 330 18.62 9.31 21.25
CA LYS A 330 19.74 9.98 21.92
C LYS A 330 20.46 10.91 20.96
N ARG A 331 19.79 12.00 20.54
CA ARG A 331 20.50 13.22 20.15
C ARG A 331 21.35 13.61 21.35
N THR A 332 22.66 13.50 21.19
CA THR A 332 23.66 14.04 22.11
C THR A 332 23.27 15.48 22.41
N ARG A 333 22.68 15.69 23.59
CA ARG A 333 22.43 17.02 24.12
C ARG A 333 23.80 17.58 24.50
N THR A 334 24.50 18.16 23.53
CA THR A 334 25.66 19.00 23.80
C THR A 334 25.18 20.09 24.75
N LYS A 335 25.64 20.01 26.00
CA LYS A 335 25.37 21.01 27.02
C LYS A 335 25.80 22.37 26.42
N PRO A 336 24.94 23.40 26.42
CA PRO A 336 25.40 24.73 26.04
C PRO A 336 26.49 25.14 27.02
N LYS A 337 27.69 25.44 26.51
CA LYS A 337 28.78 26.05 27.28
C LYS A 337 28.22 27.35 27.86
N ARG A 338 28.15 27.42 29.20
CA ARG A 338 27.93 28.67 29.93
C ARG A 338 28.96 29.69 29.48
N VAL A 339 28.53 30.71 28.75
CA VAL A 339 29.34 31.91 28.54
C VAL A 339 29.42 32.62 29.89
N ALA A 340 30.63 32.70 30.44
CA ALA A 340 30.90 33.39 31.69
C ALA A 340 30.67 34.90 31.50
N LYS A 341 29.90 35.51 32.41
CA LYS A 341 29.77 36.95 32.52
C LYS A 341 31.12 37.57 32.91
N PRO A 342 31.54 38.70 32.33
CA PRO A 342 32.74 39.40 32.78
C PRO A 342 32.50 40.03 34.16
N SER A 343 33.46 39.84 35.05
CA SER A 343 33.46 40.35 36.42
C SER A 343 33.82 41.84 36.46
N LYS A 344 33.01 42.61 37.19
CA LYS A 344 33.35 43.99 37.59
C LYS A 344 34.52 43.94 38.59
N LYS A 345 35.67 44.52 38.25
CA LYS A 345 36.71 44.90 39.21
C LYS A 345 36.54 46.37 39.59
N SER A 346 36.60 46.62 40.89
CA SER A 346 36.55 47.92 41.54
C SER A 346 37.95 48.35 42.02
N ARG A 347 38.07 49.68 42.27
CA ARG A 347 39.16 50.45 42.91
C ARG A 347 40.39 50.75 42.05
N GLY A 348 40.88 51.99 41.93
CA GLY A 348 40.50 53.26 42.55
C GLY A 348 41.54 54.37 42.26
N LYS A 349 41.29 55.55 42.87
CA LYS A 349 42.11 56.78 43.02
C LYS A 349 42.01 57.90 41.95
N GLN A 350 41.40 59.00 42.42
CA GLN A 350 41.55 60.44 42.11
C GLN A 350 43.03 60.91 42.06
N PRO A 351 43.38 62.11 41.53
CA PRO A 351 42.65 63.38 41.71
C PRO A 351 42.55 64.36 40.50
N GLN A 352 41.78 65.43 40.77
CA GLN A 352 41.47 66.68 40.05
C GLN A 352 42.59 67.34 39.24
N VAL A 353 42.23 68.13 38.20
CA VAL A 353 42.35 69.61 38.13
C VAL A 353 41.69 70.13 36.82
N ASP A 354 40.72 71.04 37.02
CA ASP A 354 40.30 72.29 36.35
C ASP A 354 40.39 72.59 34.83
N SER A 355 39.44 73.48 34.47
CA SER A 355 39.43 74.47 33.37
C SER A 355 39.05 73.95 31.98
N ASP A 356 38.30 74.64 31.13
CA ASP A 356 37.47 75.85 31.21
C ASP A 356 36.59 75.84 29.93
N SER A 357 35.65 76.78 29.85
CA SER A 357 35.04 77.43 28.66
C SER A 357 35.44 76.93 27.25
N ASP A 358 34.57 76.76 26.26
CA ASP A 358 33.66 77.73 25.62
C ASP A 358 32.93 76.93 24.51
N ALA A 359 31.62 76.97 24.37
CA ALA A 359 30.82 77.98 23.66
C ALA A 359 30.77 77.81 22.13
N MET A 360 29.55 78.04 21.62
CA MET A 360 29.14 78.31 20.24
C MET A 360 28.93 77.08 19.35
N ASP A 361 27.66 76.80 19.02
CA ASP A 361 26.89 77.40 17.89
C ASP A 361 27.51 76.90 16.57
N GLU A 362 26.80 76.47 15.54
CA GLU A 362 25.43 76.67 15.11
C GLU A 362 25.26 75.83 13.83
N VAL A 363 24.02 75.74 13.34
CA VAL A 363 23.65 75.64 11.91
C VAL A 363 23.79 74.27 11.23
N SER A 364 22.67 73.56 11.29
CA SER A 364 21.81 73.09 10.18
C SER A 364 22.31 72.96 8.73
N ASP A 365 21.59 72.04 8.07
CA ASP A 365 21.39 71.79 6.64
C ASP A 365 22.49 70.94 5.97
N ASN A 366 22.17 69.79 5.38
CA ASN A 366 21.05 69.48 4.48
C ASN A 366 20.64 68.00 4.58
#